data_AF-A0A0C9Y5Y3-F1
#
_entry.id   AF-A0A0C9Y5Y3-F1
#
_cell.length_a   1.000
_cell.length_b   1.000
_cell.length_c   1.000
_cell.angle_alpha   90.00
_cell.angle_beta   90.00
_cell.angle_gamma   90.00
#
_symmetry.space_group_name_H-M   'P 1'
#
loop_
_entity.id
_entity.type
_entity.pdbx_description
1 polymer ?
#
loop_
_entity_poly.entity_id
_entity_poly.type
_entity_poly.pdbx_seq_one_letter_code
_entity_poly.pdbx_strand_id
1 'polypeptide(L)'
;MFLRACLRRCSHSLAPPLDIRSHLMAQVKGAMKSKDAFTSNTLRSVLSEVYAADKTANDKVPSPIIASIIHKAIIRRTEAASKFLDASRSDLADNETREATLLMTFLPPLMSEADMDNSLKNIIDSLTAGGDVPKTQALIGLVFKEFYGRVDKSNVDPIQVKRRAEVLISENFS
;
A
#
# COMPACT_ATOMS: atom_id res chain seq x y z
N MET A 1 46.91 35.23 12.76
CA MET A 1 46.59 33.81 13.04
C MET A 1 45.17 33.72 13.61
N PHE A 2 44.17 33.68 12.75
CA PHE A 2 42.77 33.46 13.15
C PHE A 2 42.30 32.15 12.51
N LEU A 3 42.45 31.05 13.24
CA LEU A 3 41.91 29.75 12.86
C LEU A 3 41.16 29.16 14.04
N ARG A 4 39.85 28.96 13.85
CA ARG A 4 39.04 27.78 14.24
C ARG A 4 37.58 28.22 14.31
N ALA A 5 36.92 28.23 13.15
CA ALA A 5 36.10 27.10 12.70
C ALA A 5 34.89 26.89 13.62
N CYS A 6 33.85 27.68 13.34
CA CYS A 6 32.49 27.45 13.76
C CYS A 6 32.07 26.06 13.26
N LEU A 7 32.09 25.05 14.13
CA LEU A 7 31.48 23.75 13.86
C LEU A 7 29.95 23.96 13.88
N ARG A 8 29.43 24.45 12.76
CA ARG A 8 28.03 24.26 12.36
C ARG A 8 27.78 22.76 12.40
N ARG A 9 27.21 22.29 13.49
CA ARG A 9 26.67 20.94 13.59
C ARG A 9 25.52 20.89 12.60
N CYS A 10 25.81 20.38 11.40
CA CYS A 10 24.81 20.02 10.43
C CYS A 10 23.77 19.17 11.14
N SER A 11 22.56 19.71 11.21
CA SER A 11 21.33 18.97 11.45
C SER A 11 21.37 17.74 10.57
N HIS A 12 21.52 16.57 11.19
CA HIS A 12 21.38 15.31 10.49
C HIS A 12 19.94 15.30 9.96
N SER A 13 19.81 15.58 8.66
CA SER A 13 18.56 15.40 7.93
C SER A 13 18.35 13.89 7.84
N LEU A 14 17.77 13.34 8.90
CA LEU A 14 17.06 12.08 8.82
C LEU A 14 15.85 12.40 7.95
N ALA A 15 15.95 12.15 6.64
CA ALA A 15 14.76 12.00 5.82
C ALA A 15 13.89 10.95 6.54
N PRO A 16 12.70 11.33 7.04
CA PRO A 16 11.82 10.35 7.65
C PRO A 16 11.48 9.30 6.60
N PRO A 17 11.18 8.04 7.00
CA PRO A 17 10.63 7.07 6.06
C PRO A 17 9.43 7.74 5.38
N LEU A 18 9.46 7.81 4.05
CA LEU A 18 8.64 8.68 3.20
C LEU A 18 7.20 8.80 3.73
N ASP A 19 6.88 9.90 4.41
CA ASP A 19 5.52 10.13 4.89
C ASP A 19 4.62 10.38 3.67
N ILE A 20 3.86 9.35 3.31
CA ILE A 20 2.95 9.33 2.16
C ILE A 20 2.00 10.54 2.19
N ARG A 21 1.56 10.98 3.38
CA ARG A 21 0.69 12.15 3.52
C ARG A 21 1.40 13.41 3.04
N SER A 22 2.58 13.68 3.58
CA SER A 22 3.38 14.84 3.19
C SER A 22 3.70 14.84 1.70
N HIS A 23 4.00 13.67 1.12
CA HIS A 23 4.30 13.51 -0.30
C HIS A 23 3.08 13.82 -1.17
N LEU A 24 1.89 13.28 -0.85
CA LEU A 24 0.63 13.61 -1.55
C LEU A 24 0.34 15.11 -1.52
N MET A 25 0.48 15.75 -0.35
CA MET A 25 0.25 17.19 -0.23
C MET A 25 1.24 18.03 -1.04
N ALA A 26 2.51 17.61 -1.10
CA ALA A 26 3.53 18.27 -1.91
C ALA A 26 3.21 18.14 -3.41
N GLN A 27 2.81 16.96 -3.87
CA GLN A 27 2.45 16.72 -5.27
C GLN A 27 1.18 17.47 -5.69
N VAL A 28 0.16 17.55 -4.83
CA VAL A 28 -1.01 18.39 -5.09
C VAL A 28 -0.61 19.86 -5.28
N LYS A 29 0.26 20.39 -4.41
CA LYS A 29 0.76 21.77 -4.54
C LYS A 29 1.56 21.96 -5.83
N GLY A 30 2.38 20.97 -6.22
CA GLY A 30 3.10 20.96 -7.48
C GLY A 30 2.14 21.03 -8.68
N ALA A 31 1.16 20.13 -8.72
CA ALA A 31 0.15 20.06 -9.78
C ALA A 31 -0.67 21.35 -9.90
N MET A 32 -0.99 22.02 -8.78
CA MET A 32 -1.66 23.32 -8.80
C MET A 32 -0.80 24.39 -9.48
N LYS A 33 0.50 24.42 -9.19
CA LYS A 33 1.43 25.41 -9.76
C LYS A 33 1.64 25.19 -11.25
N SER A 34 1.73 23.93 -11.68
CA SER A 34 1.87 23.56 -13.10
C SER A 34 0.54 23.60 -13.88
N LYS A 35 -0.59 23.90 -13.22
CA LYS A 35 -1.94 23.84 -13.78
C LYS A 35 -2.31 22.45 -14.34
N ASP A 36 -1.72 21.40 -13.79
CA ASP A 36 -2.08 20.03 -14.11
C ASP A 36 -3.37 19.65 -13.36
N ALA A 37 -4.51 19.95 -13.99
CA ALA A 37 -5.82 19.69 -13.42
C ALA A 37 -6.07 18.19 -13.17
N PHE A 38 -5.54 17.32 -14.03
CA PHE A 38 -5.69 15.88 -13.92
C PHE A 38 -5.05 15.38 -12.62
N THR A 39 -3.74 15.57 -12.46
CA THR A 39 -3.01 15.14 -11.26
C THR A 39 -3.57 15.80 -10.01
N SER A 40 -3.93 17.09 -10.09
CA SER A 40 -4.46 17.84 -8.95
C SER A 40 -5.80 17.30 -8.47
N ASN A 41 -6.70 16.91 -9.39
CA ASN A 41 -8.02 16.39 -9.05
C ASN A 41 -7.93 14.96 -8.49
N THR A 42 -7.17 14.08 -9.13
CA THR A 42 -6.99 12.69 -8.70
C THR A 42 -6.39 12.61 -7.29
N LEU A 43 -5.32 13.37 -7.03
CA LEU A 43 -4.67 13.36 -5.71
C LEU A 43 -5.53 14.00 -4.61
N ARG A 44 -6.34 15.03 -4.93
CA ARG A 44 -7.29 15.60 -3.96
C ARG A 44 -8.42 14.64 -3.62
N SER A 45 -8.90 13.87 -4.59
CA SER A 45 -9.90 12.81 -4.35
C SER A 45 -9.41 11.84 -3.27
N VAL A 46 -8.17 11.36 -3.39
CA VAL A 46 -7.57 10.46 -2.40
C VAL A 46 -7.32 11.15 -1.07
N LEU A 47 -6.83 12.40 -1.04
CA LEU A 47 -6.67 13.15 0.21
C LEU A 47 -8.00 13.32 0.96
N SER A 48 -9.12 13.49 0.25
CA SER A 48 -10.44 13.55 0.86
C SER A 48 -10.79 12.25 1.59
N GLU A 49 -10.46 11.09 1.01
CA GLU A 49 -10.65 9.79 1.66
C GLU A 49 -9.75 9.65 2.90
N VAL A 50 -8.52 10.14 2.85
CA VAL A 50 -7.61 10.19 4.01
C VAL A 50 -8.21 11.06 5.13
N TYR A 51 -8.73 12.24 4.80
CA TYR A 51 -9.38 13.10 5.79
C TYR A 51 -10.69 12.51 6.33
N ALA A 52 -11.41 11.73 5.53
CA ALA A 52 -12.57 10.98 6.02
C ALA A 52 -12.13 9.91 7.04
N ALA A 53 -11.04 9.19 6.77
CA ALA A 53 -10.46 8.23 7.71
C ALA A 53 -9.96 8.89 9.00
N ASP A 54 -9.35 10.07 8.91
CA ASP A 54 -8.93 10.87 10.08
C ASP A 54 -10.13 11.18 10.98
N LYS A 55 -11.26 11.60 10.39
CA LYS A 55 -12.49 11.88 11.13
C LYS A 55 -13.06 10.62 11.80
N THR A 56 -13.07 9.49 11.10
CA THR A 56 -13.54 8.23 11.66
C THR A 56 -12.67 7.75 12.83
N ALA A 57 -11.36 7.94 12.74
CA ALA A 57 -10.42 7.56 13.79
C ALA A 57 -10.37 8.56 14.96
N ASN A 58 -10.94 9.76 14.81
CA ASN A 58 -10.75 10.91 15.71
C ASN A 58 -9.27 11.29 15.93
N ASP A 59 -8.38 10.90 15.01
CA ASP A 59 -6.96 11.21 15.03
C ASP A 59 -6.36 11.09 13.62
N LYS A 60 -5.11 11.55 13.41
CA LYS A 60 -4.41 11.43 12.13
C LYS A 60 -4.03 9.99 11.86
N VAL A 61 -4.55 9.43 10.77
CA VAL A 61 -4.18 8.09 10.35
C VAL A 61 -2.71 8.02 9.91
N PRO A 62 -1.96 6.98 10.32
CA PRO A 62 -0.56 6.82 9.98
C PRO A 62 -0.39 6.36 8.53
N SER A 63 0.82 6.54 7.97
CA SER A 63 1.17 6.21 6.58
C SER A 63 0.73 4.80 6.09
N PRO A 64 0.80 3.70 6.86
CA PRO A 64 0.30 2.40 6.39
C PRO A 64 -1.21 2.37 6.14
N ILE A 65 -2.00 3.12 6.91
CA ILE A 65 -3.45 3.25 6.66
C ILE A 65 -3.70 4.07 5.40
N ILE A 66 -2.90 5.11 5.17
CA ILE A 66 -2.96 5.91 3.93
C ILE A 66 -2.63 5.05 2.71
N ALA A 67 -1.59 4.20 2.79
CA ALA A 67 -1.28 3.25 1.73
C ALA A 67 -2.46 2.32 1.44
N SER A 68 -3.14 1.81 2.46
CA SER A 68 -4.35 1.00 2.30
C SER A 68 -5.49 1.76 1.60
N ILE A 69 -5.67 3.05 1.90
CA ILE A 69 -6.64 3.91 1.21
C ILE A 69 -6.28 4.07 -0.26
N ILE A 70 -5.01 4.33 -0.59
CA ILE A 70 -4.54 4.45 -1.98
C ILE A 70 -4.76 3.12 -2.73
N HIS A 71 -4.46 1.97 -2.12
CA HIS A 71 -4.72 0.65 -2.71
C HIS A 71 -6.20 0.46 -3.04
N LYS A 72 -7.11 0.76 -2.10
CA LYS A 72 -8.56 0.71 -2.36
C LYS A 72 -8.96 1.65 -3.50
N ALA A 73 -8.39 2.85 -3.54
CA ALA A 73 -8.65 3.84 -4.57
C ALA A 73 -8.17 3.38 -5.96
N ILE A 74 -7.07 2.61 -6.03
CA ILE A 74 -6.58 1.97 -7.27
C ILE A 74 -7.54 0.88 -7.72
N ILE A 75 -7.93 -0.04 -6.82
CA ILE A 75 -8.83 -1.15 -7.14
C ILE A 75 -10.16 -0.63 -7.72
N ARG A 76 -10.74 0.40 -7.09
CA ARG A 76 -11.99 1.02 -7.57
C ARG A 76 -11.86 1.58 -8.99
N ARG A 77 -10.72 2.19 -9.32
CA ARG A 77 -10.44 2.74 -10.67
C ARG A 77 -10.20 1.64 -11.68
N THR A 78 -9.47 0.58 -11.33
CA THR A 78 -9.27 -0.56 -12.23
C THR A 78 -10.57 -1.31 -12.51
N GLU A 79 -11.44 -1.47 -11.50
CA GLU A 79 -12.77 -2.05 -11.68
C GLU A 79 -13.67 -1.14 -12.53
N ALA A 80 -13.61 0.18 -12.33
CA ALA A 80 -14.33 1.14 -13.16
C ALA A 80 -13.84 1.11 -14.61
N ALA A 81 -12.52 1.05 -14.83
CA ALA A 81 -11.92 0.93 -16.16
C ALA A 81 -12.42 -0.33 -16.87
N SER A 82 -12.42 -1.49 -16.20
CA SER A 82 -12.98 -2.74 -16.76
C SER A 82 -14.44 -2.57 -17.16
N LYS A 83 -15.27 -1.98 -16.31
CA LYS A 83 -16.70 -1.75 -16.61
C LYS A 83 -16.90 -0.80 -17.79
N PHE A 84 -16.05 0.22 -17.94
CA PHE A 84 -16.11 1.12 -19.09
C PHE A 84 -15.66 0.43 -20.38
N LEU A 85 -14.66 -0.45 -20.33
CA LEU A 85 -14.27 -1.30 -21.47
C LEU A 85 -15.42 -2.22 -21.88
N ASP A 86 -16.08 -2.88 -20.92
CA ASP A 86 -17.24 -3.74 -21.18
C ASP A 86 -18.40 -2.96 -21.83
N ALA A 87 -18.55 -1.69 -21.47
CA ALA A 87 -19.52 -0.76 -22.07
C ALA A 87 -19.05 -0.13 -23.40
N SER A 88 -17.93 -0.57 -23.97
CA SER A 88 -17.32 -0.02 -25.20
C SER A 88 -16.97 1.48 -25.12
N ARG A 89 -16.66 1.98 -23.91
CA ARG A 89 -16.24 3.36 -23.62
C ARG A 89 -14.75 3.41 -23.26
N SER A 90 -13.89 3.17 -24.25
CA SER A 90 -12.44 3.14 -24.07
C SER A 90 -11.86 4.48 -23.60
N ASP A 91 -12.48 5.60 -24.01
CA ASP A 91 -12.11 6.96 -23.58
C ASP A 91 -12.14 7.12 -22.05
N LEU A 92 -13.18 6.57 -21.42
CA LEU A 92 -13.34 6.63 -19.97
C LEU A 92 -12.45 5.60 -19.26
N ALA A 93 -12.31 4.41 -19.84
CA ALA A 93 -11.42 3.38 -19.31
C ALA A 93 -9.96 3.83 -19.26
N ASP A 94 -9.50 4.52 -20.30
CA ASP A 94 -8.14 5.06 -20.38
C ASP A 94 -7.91 6.12 -19.30
N ASN A 95 -8.90 6.98 -19.06
CA ASN A 95 -8.82 7.99 -18.00
C ASN A 95 -8.70 7.34 -16.61
N GLU A 96 -9.56 6.37 -16.28
CA GLU A 96 -9.51 5.63 -15.01
C GLU A 96 -8.19 4.88 -14.82
N THR A 97 -7.69 4.25 -15.89
CA THR A 97 -6.41 3.52 -15.89
C THR A 97 -5.24 4.46 -15.66
N ARG A 98 -5.27 5.65 -16.26
CA ARG A 98 -4.26 6.69 -16.02
C ARG A 98 -4.28 7.17 -14.58
N GLU A 99 -5.46 7.36 -13.99
CA GLU A 99 -5.57 7.73 -12.58
C GLU A 99 -5.00 6.65 -11.66
N ALA A 100 -5.33 5.38 -11.91
CA ALA A 100 -4.79 4.24 -11.17
C ALA A 100 -3.26 4.20 -11.25
N THR A 101 -2.71 4.38 -12.46
CA THR A 101 -1.26 4.40 -12.70
C THR A 101 -0.57 5.54 -11.95
N LEU A 102 -1.17 6.74 -11.94
CA LEU A 102 -0.66 7.87 -11.17
C LEU A 102 -0.59 7.53 -9.67
N LEU A 103 -1.64 6.91 -9.11
CA LEU A 103 -1.69 6.55 -7.71
C LEU A 103 -0.68 5.47 -7.32
N MET A 104 -0.38 4.52 -8.22
CA MET A 104 0.64 3.50 -7.98
C MET A 104 2.03 4.10 -7.71
N THR A 105 2.34 5.28 -8.24
CA THR A 105 3.64 5.95 -8.02
C THR A 105 3.86 6.39 -6.56
N PHE A 106 2.79 6.50 -5.77
CA PHE A 106 2.84 6.90 -4.35
C PHE A 106 2.98 5.71 -3.40
N LEU A 107 2.90 4.49 -3.93
CA LEU A 107 3.01 3.28 -3.16
C LEU A 107 4.39 2.65 -3.36
N PRO A 108 4.93 1.99 -2.32
CA PRO A 108 6.05 1.10 -2.51
C PRO A 108 5.66 -0.02 -3.49
N PRO A 109 6.63 -0.58 -4.24
CA PRO A 109 6.37 -1.67 -5.16
C PRO A 109 5.69 -2.82 -4.41
N LEU A 110 4.60 -3.32 -4.99
CA LEU A 110 3.88 -4.45 -4.41
C LEU A 110 4.79 -5.68 -4.46
N MET A 111 4.78 -6.47 -3.39
CA MET A 111 5.44 -7.76 -3.41
C MET A 111 4.77 -8.66 -4.45
N SER A 112 5.57 -9.36 -5.26
CA SER A 112 5.01 -10.23 -6.30
C SER A 112 4.23 -11.40 -5.69
N GLU A 113 3.27 -11.96 -6.44
CA GLU A 113 2.53 -13.14 -5.97
C GLU A 113 3.46 -14.31 -5.64
N ALA A 114 4.52 -14.51 -6.44
CA ALA A 114 5.51 -15.55 -6.20
C ALA A 114 6.30 -15.33 -4.89
N ASP A 115 6.71 -14.09 -4.61
CA ASP A 115 7.43 -13.77 -3.38
C ASP A 115 6.52 -13.85 -2.14
N MET A 116 5.24 -13.49 -2.29
CA MET A 116 4.20 -13.71 -1.29
C MET A 116 4.02 -15.19 -1.00
N ASP A 117 3.89 -16.02 -2.02
CA ASP A 117 3.72 -17.46 -1.87
C ASP A 117 4.92 -18.11 -1.21
N ASN A 118 6.13 -17.76 -1.65
CA ASN A 118 7.37 -18.28 -1.05
C ASN A 118 7.45 -17.92 0.43
N SER A 119 7.13 -16.66 0.78
CA SER A 119 7.13 -16.20 2.16
C SER A 119 6.08 -16.93 3.01
N LEU A 120 4.86 -17.09 2.47
CA LEU A 120 3.77 -17.78 3.15
C LEU A 120 4.06 -19.27 3.34
N LYS A 121 4.58 -19.96 2.32
CA LYS A 121 4.99 -21.37 2.40
C LYS A 121 6.04 -21.58 3.48
N ASN A 122 7.09 -20.77 3.48
CA ASN A 122 8.14 -20.84 4.50
C ASN A 122 7.60 -20.66 5.92
N ILE A 123 6.63 -19.74 6.11
CA ILE A 123 5.98 -19.53 7.41
C ILE A 123 5.13 -20.75 7.79
N ILE A 124 4.30 -21.24 6.86
CA ILE A 124 3.45 -22.42 7.07
C ILE A 124 4.32 -23.63 7.46
N ASP A 125 5.37 -23.92 6.70
CA ASP A 125 6.29 -25.03 6.95
C ASP A 125 6.98 -24.91 8.32
N SER A 126 7.40 -23.70 8.70
CA SER A 126 7.99 -23.45 10.02
C SER A 126 7.03 -23.70 11.18
N LEU A 127 5.73 -23.43 10.97
CA LEU A 127 4.69 -23.61 11.97
C LEU A 127 4.22 -25.07 12.04
N THR A 128 4.24 -25.80 10.92
CA THR A 128 3.83 -27.21 10.83
C THR A 128 4.93 -28.18 11.24
N ALA A 129 6.21 -27.78 11.20
CA ALA A 129 7.34 -28.59 11.66
C ALA A 129 7.23 -29.06 13.12
N GLY A 130 6.42 -28.38 13.95
CA GLY A 130 6.15 -28.73 15.35
C GLY A 130 5.13 -29.85 15.59
N GLY A 131 4.52 -30.41 14.54
CA GLY A 131 3.75 -31.65 14.60
C GLY A 131 2.28 -31.55 15.01
N ASP A 132 1.83 -30.46 15.63
CA ASP A 132 0.42 -30.33 16.05
C ASP A 132 -0.09 -28.89 15.94
N VAL A 133 -0.42 -28.48 14.71
CA VAL A 133 -1.03 -27.17 14.43
C VAL A 133 -2.50 -27.33 14.04
N PRO A 134 -3.40 -26.52 14.59
CA PRO A 134 -4.81 -26.59 14.26
C PRO A 134 -5.03 -26.24 12.78
N LYS A 135 -5.63 -27.15 12.00
CA LYS A 135 -5.96 -27.01 10.57
C LYS A 135 -7.08 -25.98 10.28
N THR A 136 -7.34 -25.08 11.20
CA THR A 136 -8.51 -24.20 11.24
C THR A 136 -8.11 -22.74 11.09
N GLN A 137 -9.08 -21.83 11.18
CA GLN A 137 -8.90 -20.37 11.18
C GLN A 137 -7.78 -19.86 12.11
N ALA A 138 -7.43 -20.62 13.14
CA ALA A 138 -6.32 -20.35 14.05
C ALA A 138 -4.95 -20.32 13.33
N LEU A 139 -4.67 -21.25 12.40
CA LEU A 139 -3.42 -21.26 11.64
C LEU A 139 -3.32 -20.06 10.71
N ILE A 140 -4.43 -19.68 10.05
CA ILE A 140 -4.47 -18.47 9.21
C ILE A 140 -4.08 -17.24 10.05
N GLY A 141 -4.62 -17.12 11.27
CA GLY A 141 -4.27 -16.02 12.17
C GLY A 141 -2.79 -15.98 12.57
N LEU A 142 -2.19 -17.15 12.81
CA LEU A 142 -0.76 -17.27 13.14
C LEU A 142 0.13 -16.93 11.95
N VAL A 143 -0.17 -17.48 10.77
CA VAL A 143 0.54 -17.19 9.52
C VAL A 143 0.49 -15.69 9.22
N PHE A 144 -0.68 -15.07 9.38
CA PHE A 144 -0.86 -13.63 9.19
C PHE A 144 0.01 -12.82 10.16
N LYS A 145 0.03 -13.20 11.44
CA LYS A 145 0.82 -12.51 12.46
C LYS A 145 2.31 -12.57 12.13
N GLU A 146 2.83 -13.73 11.76
CA GLU A 146 4.24 -13.90 11.35
C GLU A 146 4.55 -13.16 10.05
N PHE A 147 3.67 -13.22 9.06
CA PHE A 147 3.84 -12.58 7.77
C PHE A 147 3.91 -11.05 7.89
N TYR A 148 2.95 -10.45 8.60
CA TYR A 148 2.96 -9.00 8.86
C TYR A 148 3.97 -8.56 9.92
N GLY A 149 4.60 -9.50 10.62
CA GLY A 149 5.77 -9.24 11.45
C GLY A 149 7.05 -9.03 10.62
N ARG A 150 7.07 -9.53 9.37
CA ARG A 150 8.22 -9.46 8.45
C ARG A 150 7.98 -8.52 7.27
N VAL A 151 6.73 -8.35 6.85
CA VAL A 151 6.33 -7.57 5.68
C VAL A 151 5.44 -6.42 6.09
N ASP A 152 5.77 -5.21 5.62
CA ASP A 152 4.95 -4.03 5.82
C ASP A 152 3.59 -4.16 5.13
N LYS A 153 2.53 -3.81 5.85
CA LYS A 153 1.14 -3.83 5.35
C LYS A 153 0.91 -2.94 4.12
N SER A 154 1.78 -1.97 3.87
CA SER A 154 1.72 -1.11 2.69
C SER A 154 2.18 -1.79 1.39
N ASN A 155 3.01 -2.84 1.51
CA ASN A 155 3.68 -3.48 0.36
C ASN A 155 2.88 -4.67 -0.19
N VAL A 156 1.76 -5.00 0.43
CA VAL A 156 0.97 -6.20 0.12
C VAL A 156 -0.51 -5.86 0.10
N ASP A 157 -1.25 -6.48 -0.81
CA ASP A 157 -2.71 -6.39 -0.79
C ASP A 157 -3.26 -7.39 0.25
N PRO A 158 -3.90 -6.92 1.35
CA PRO A 158 -4.41 -7.81 2.39
C PRO A 158 -5.45 -8.81 1.89
N ILE A 159 -6.18 -8.49 0.81
CA ILE A 159 -7.16 -9.40 0.20
C ILE A 159 -6.42 -10.54 -0.50
N GLN A 160 -5.35 -10.23 -1.23
CA GLN A 160 -4.53 -11.24 -1.91
C GLN A 160 -3.80 -12.14 -0.92
N VAL A 161 -3.18 -11.58 0.13
CA VAL A 161 -2.49 -12.38 1.16
C VAL A 161 -3.45 -13.39 1.79
N LYS A 162 -4.70 -12.98 2.05
CA LYS A 162 -5.73 -13.88 2.60
C LYS A 162 -6.05 -15.01 1.65
N ARG A 163 -6.36 -14.68 0.39
CA ARG A 163 -6.68 -15.67 -0.63
C ARG A 163 -5.54 -16.67 -0.83
N ARG A 164 -4.29 -16.19 -0.96
CA ARG A 164 -3.11 -17.06 -1.15
C ARG A 164 -2.86 -17.95 0.06
N ALA A 165 -2.93 -17.41 1.28
CA ALA A 165 -2.75 -18.20 2.50
C ALA A 165 -3.79 -19.31 2.63
N GLU A 166 -5.07 -19.05 2.31
CA GLU A 166 -6.12 -20.06 2.30
C GLU A 166 -5.84 -21.19 1.31
N VAL A 167 -5.42 -20.85 0.08
CA VAL A 167 -5.04 -21.82 -0.95
C VAL A 167 -3.85 -22.67 -0.50
N LEU A 168 -2.77 -22.05 -0.01
CA LEU A 168 -1.55 -22.75 0.40
C LEU A 168 -1.77 -23.70 1.58
N ILE A 169 -2.61 -23.30 2.55
CA ILE A 169 -2.99 -24.19 3.65
C ILE A 169 -3.80 -25.38 3.11
N SER A 170 -4.74 -25.16 2.18
CA SER A 170 -5.50 -26.27 1.61
C SER A 170 -4.63 -27.25 0.82
N GLU A 171 -3.62 -26.76 0.10
CA GLU A 171 -2.66 -27.59 -0.65
C GLU A 171 -1.76 -28.42 0.27
N ASN A 172 -1.33 -27.87 1.43
CA ASN A 172 -0.40 -28.55 2.33
C ASN A 172 -1.05 -29.66 3.19
N PHE A 173 -2.38 -29.66 3.30
CA PHE A 173 -3.15 -30.61 4.14
C PHE A 173 -4.13 -31.48 3.35
N SER A 174 -4.15 -31.38 2.02
CA SER A 174 -4.83 -32.33 1.12
C SER A 174 -3.97 -33.55 0.90
#